data_AF-A0A3B1J956-F1
#
_entry.id   AF-A0A3B1J956-F1
#
_cell.length_a   1.000
_cell.length_b   1.000
_cell.length_c   1.000
_cell.angle_alpha   90.00
_cell.angle_beta   90.00
_cell.angle_gamma   90.00
#
_symmetry.space_group_name_H-M   'P 1'
#
loop_
_entity.id
_entity.type
_entity.pdbx_description
1 polymer ?
#
loop_
_entity_poly.entity_id
_entity_poly.type
_entity_poly.pdbx_seq_one_letter_code
_entity_poly.pdbx_strand_id
1 'polypeptide(L)'
;MDRPAAARNEQLPPPYNETYPQQYPQPYPQPYPQPYPQPYPQVHPQPYPPPYPQPFPQPYPNETEDKTGVAVIPPTDHHDNIEMQDSAPPDYTQAFEDMNCFSEAVIRRAFVRKVYLTLVVQLLITVGIICAFIYWDTLRKWARGTPWFTYAMMAATLVLIVVLSCCGDVRRKVPLNFIFLGLFTITEGLLLGSVTVFYSAEAVLWAVGATALVSFALSLFAMQSKWDFTAASGSIWAICWTLVSFGLLCAILRSQYLYIVYASLGTLVFSIYLVMDTQLILGGKHKYSISPEEYIFAALNLYLDIITIFLMILQLIGLSR
;
A
#
# COMPACT_ATOMS: atom_id res chain seq x y z
N MET A 1 -66.47 -43.13 20.72
CA MET A 1 -66.87 -42.97 19.31
C MET A 1 -67.18 -41.51 19.11
N ASP A 2 -66.64 -40.75 18.19
CA ASP A 2 -65.44 -40.83 17.37
C ASP A 2 -65.23 -39.40 16.81
N ARG A 3 -64.06 -39.18 16.24
CA ARG A 3 -63.37 -37.92 15.93
C ARG A 3 -64.02 -37.07 14.78
N PRO A 4 -63.44 -35.91 14.36
CA PRO A 4 -64.12 -34.62 14.23
C PRO A 4 -64.30 -34.11 12.78
N ALA A 5 -64.84 -32.90 12.63
CA ALA A 5 -65.09 -32.20 11.36
C ALA A 5 -63.87 -31.42 10.82
N ALA A 6 -63.55 -31.73 9.56
CA ALA A 6 -63.15 -30.87 8.43
C ALA A 6 -62.12 -29.73 8.58
N ALA A 7 -60.99 -29.89 7.86
CA ALA A 7 -60.15 -28.82 7.32
C ALA A 7 -60.38 -28.70 5.79
N ARG A 8 -60.26 -27.49 5.24
CA ARG A 8 -60.51 -27.12 3.84
C ARG A 8 -59.19 -26.73 3.14
N ASN A 9 -58.92 -27.42 2.02
CA ASN A 9 -58.23 -27.09 0.74
C ASN A 9 -56.98 -26.16 0.74
N GLU A 10 -55.94 -26.42 -0.05
CA GLU A 10 -55.92 -26.18 -1.52
C GLU A 10 -54.93 -27.06 -2.32
N GLN A 11 -55.23 -27.19 -3.62
CA GLN A 11 -54.74 -28.17 -4.61
C GLN A 11 -53.52 -27.70 -5.44
N LEU A 12 -52.71 -28.65 -5.93
CA LEU A 12 -51.58 -28.49 -6.88
C LEU A 12 -51.99 -28.74 -8.35
N PRO A 13 -51.37 -28.07 -9.34
CA PRO A 13 -51.35 -28.52 -10.76
C PRO A 13 -49.99 -29.14 -11.23
N PRO A 14 -49.96 -29.78 -12.43
CA PRO A 14 -49.06 -30.90 -12.82
C PRO A 14 -47.77 -30.48 -13.61
N PRO A 15 -46.88 -31.42 -14.04
CA PRO A 15 -45.52 -31.10 -14.48
C PRO A 15 -45.42 -30.72 -15.97
N TYR A 16 -44.42 -29.90 -16.31
CA TYR A 16 -44.18 -29.40 -17.67
C TYR A 16 -43.26 -30.34 -18.46
N ASN A 17 -43.67 -30.71 -19.69
CA ASN A 17 -42.88 -31.44 -20.69
C ASN A 17 -42.06 -30.48 -21.57
N GLU A 18 -40.88 -30.95 -22.00
CA GLU A 18 -39.91 -30.28 -22.88
C GLU A 18 -40.41 -30.08 -24.33
N THR A 19 -40.00 -28.96 -24.96
CA THR A 19 -39.50 -28.91 -26.35
C THR A 19 -38.79 -27.57 -26.58
N TYR A 20 -37.46 -27.55 -26.68
CA TYR A 20 -36.66 -26.42 -27.16
C TYR A 20 -36.13 -26.72 -28.58
N PRO A 21 -36.14 -25.77 -29.53
CA PRO A 21 -35.45 -25.95 -30.79
C PRO A 21 -33.94 -25.72 -30.65
N GLN A 22 -33.18 -26.68 -31.16
CA GLN A 22 -31.74 -26.70 -31.40
C GLN A 22 -31.32 -25.73 -32.52
N GLN A 23 -30.38 -24.83 -32.25
CA GLN A 23 -29.32 -24.45 -33.20
C GLN A 23 -28.18 -23.69 -32.50
N TYR A 24 -27.02 -24.33 -32.42
CA TYR A 24 -25.74 -23.75 -32.00
C TYR A 24 -24.91 -23.33 -33.22
N PRO A 25 -24.10 -22.27 -33.10
CA PRO A 25 -22.81 -22.21 -33.81
C PRO A 25 -21.65 -22.54 -32.86
N GLN A 26 -20.82 -23.50 -33.28
CA GLN A 26 -19.50 -23.90 -32.74
C GLN A 26 -18.37 -23.04 -33.40
N PRO A 27 -17.07 -23.22 -33.08
CA PRO A 27 -16.34 -22.60 -31.97
C PRO A 27 -15.17 -21.72 -32.46
N TYR A 28 -14.62 -20.87 -31.59
CA TYR A 28 -13.39 -20.11 -31.85
C TYR A 28 -12.15 -21.04 -31.90
N PRO A 29 -11.21 -20.87 -32.85
CA PRO A 29 -9.91 -21.50 -32.76
C PRO A 29 -8.91 -20.62 -32.00
N GLN A 30 -8.34 -21.18 -30.92
CA GLN A 30 -7.00 -20.85 -30.40
C GLN A 30 -5.93 -21.44 -31.33
N PRO A 31 -4.73 -20.85 -31.37
CA PRO A 31 -3.61 -21.62 -30.82
C PRO A 31 -2.63 -20.80 -29.97
N TYR A 32 -2.24 -21.37 -28.83
CA TYR A 32 -1.10 -20.97 -27.99
C TYR A 32 0.25 -21.14 -28.74
N PRO A 33 1.32 -20.50 -28.24
CA PRO A 33 2.31 -21.31 -27.52
C PRO A 33 2.89 -20.69 -26.22
N GLN A 34 3.29 -21.55 -25.29
CA GLN A 34 4.20 -21.36 -24.13
C GLN A 34 5.38 -22.36 -24.33
N PRO A 35 6.55 -22.31 -23.64
CA PRO A 35 7.19 -21.26 -22.82
C PRO A 35 8.66 -20.97 -23.28
N TYR A 36 9.35 -20.04 -22.60
CA TYR A 36 10.76 -19.66 -22.77
C TYR A 36 11.77 -20.84 -22.74
N PRO A 37 12.95 -20.63 -23.35
CA PRO A 37 14.20 -20.79 -22.59
C PRO A 37 15.15 -19.58 -22.72
N GLN A 38 15.67 -19.12 -21.58
CA GLN A 38 16.90 -18.32 -21.46
C GLN A 38 18.11 -19.18 -21.87
N PRO A 39 19.13 -18.59 -22.53
CA PRO A 39 20.27 -18.12 -21.74
C PRO A 39 20.90 -16.80 -22.25
N TYR A 40 21.22 -15.89 -21.35
CA TYR A 40 22.15 -14.77 -21.59
C TYR A 40 23.54 -15.28 -22.00
N PRO A 41 24.24 -14.55 -22.89
CA PRO A 41 25.52 -13.98 -22.48
C PRO A 41 25.62 -12.46 -22.70
N GLN A 42 26.34 -11.80 -21.78
CA GLN A 42 26.77 -10.38 -21.82
C GLN A 42 27.55 -10.04 -23.10
N VAL A 43 27.32 -8.87 -23.73
CA VAL A 43 28.38 -8.01 -24.31
C VAL A 43 27.92 -6.52 -24.41
N HIS A 44 28.89 -5.62 -24.18
CA HIS A 44 28.96 -4.15 -24.13
C HIS A 44 28.27 -3.27 -25.22
N PRO A 45 28.16 -1.92 -24.99
CA PRO A 45 27.40 -1.00 -25.85
C PRO A 45 28.19 -0.47 -27.05
N GLN A 46 27.53 -0.26 -28.19
CA GLN A 46 28.05 0.50 -29.34
C GLN A 46 26.98 1.42 -29.97
N PRO A 47 27.40 2.53 -30.62
CA PRO A 47 26.66 3.77 -30.76
C PRO A 47 25.80 3.85 -32.03
N TYR A 48 24.84 4.78 -32.00
CA TYR A 48 23.93 5.12 -33.11
C TYR A 48 24.65 5.49 -34.42
N PRO A 49 24.15 5.07 -35.60
CA PRO A 49 24.59 5.59 -36.89
C PRO A 49 23.75 6.81 -37.38
N PRO A 50 24.33 7.70 -38.23
CA PRO A 50 23.74 8.97 -38.70
C PRO A 50 22.74 8.81 -39.90
N PRO A 51 21.92 9.84 -40.21
CA PRO A 51 20.83 9.73 -41.19
C PRO A 51 21.27 9.93 -42.66
N TYR A 52 20.57 9.26 -43.58
CA TYR A 52 20.76 9.31 -45.04
C TYR A 52 20.18 10.58 -45.69
N PRO A 53 20.76 11.10 -46.80
CA PRO A 53 20.19 12.22 -47.58
C PRO A 53 19.32 11.76 -48.78
N GLN A 54 18.24 12.52 -49.05
CA GLN A 54 17.36 12.38 -50.24
C GLN A 54 17.85 13.25 -51.42
N PRO A 55 17.77 12.79 -52.68
CA PRO A 55 18.20 13.56 -53.85
C PRO A 55 17.02 14.26 -54.57
N PHE A 56 17.17 15.54 -54.91
CA PHE A 56 16.31 16.23 -55.89
C PHE A 56 16.96 16.23 -57.28
N PRO A 57 16.20 16.07 -58.37
CA PRO A 57 16.65 16.41 -59.72
C PRO A 57 16.16 17.81 -60.16
N GLN A 58 17.07 18.62 -60.69
CA GLN A 58 16.82 19.80 -61.55
C GLN A 58 16.92 19.37 -63.03
N PRO A 59 16.25 20.08 -63.99
CA PRO A 59 17.07 20.92 -64.89
C PRO A 59 16.43 22.21 -65.51
N TYR A 60 17.27 23.27 -65.58
CA TYR A 60 17.66 24.11 -66.76
C TYR A 60 16.90 25.42 -67.18
N PRO A 61 17.59 26.39 -67.86
CA PRO A 61 17.75 27.79 -67.36
C PRO A 61 17.47 28.91 -68.42
N ASN A 62 17.68 30.19 -68.03
CA ASN A 62 18.34 31.32 -68.76
C ASN A 62 17.95 32.70 -68.14
N GLU A 63 18.90 33.51 -67.62
CA GLU A 63 19.51 34.75 -68.20
C GLU A 63 18.49 35.88 -68.51
N THR A 64 18.60 37.18 -68.19
CA THR A 64 19.70 38.13 -67.89
C THR A 64 19.10 39.50 -67.42
N GLU A 65 19.92 40.33 -66.74
CA GLU A 65 19.97 41.82 -66.70
C GLU A 65 18.87 42.76 -66.11
N ASP A 66 19.31 43.49 -65.08
CA ASP A 66 19.45 44.96 -64.90
C ASP A 66 18.25 45.97 -64.86
N LYS A 67 18.34 46.85 -63.84
CA LYS A 67 17.89 48.27 -63.69
C LYS A 67 16.42 48.73 -63.63
N THR A 68 16.22 49.58 -62.59
CA THR A 68 15.35 50.77 -62.47
C THR A 68 13.84 50.58 -62.31
N GLY A 69 13.28 51.28 -61.32
CA GLY A 69 11.88 51.15 -60.89
C GLY A 69 10.87 51.97 -61.69
N VAL A 70 9.59 51.67 -61.48
CA VAL A 70 8.41 52.56 -61.55
C VAL A 70 7.24 51.81 -60.89
N ALA A 71 6.44 52.52 -60.10
CA ALA A 71 5.22 52.03 -59.47
C ALA A 71 4.06 51.92 -60.49
N VAL A 72 3.27 50.84 -60.40
CA VAL A 72 1.94 50.73 -61.02
C VAL A 72 0.99 50.02 -60.04
N ILE A 73 -0.19 50.60 -59.84
CA ILE A 73 -1.35 50.09 -59.08
C ILE A 73 -2.57 50.27 -60.02
N PRO A 74 -3.71 49.53 -59.96
CA PRO A 74 -4.03 48.11 -59.69
C PRO A 74 -4.82 47.49 -60.90
N PRO A 75 -5.54 46.33 -60.79
CA PRO A 75 -6.88 46.32 -60.19
C PRO A 75 -7.10 45.19 -59.17
N THR A 76 -8.00 45.50 -58.24
CA THR A 76 -8.64 44.65 -57.24
C THR A 76 -9.10 43.30 -57.80
N ASP A 77 -8.57 42.22 -57.22
CA ASP A 77 -9.23 40.92 -57.25
C ASP A 77 -9.53 40.49 -55.81
N HIS A 78 -10.82 40.29 -55.53
CA HIS A 78 -11.30 39.78 -54.26
C HIS A 78 -10.96 38.30 -54.20
N HIS A 79 -9.85 37.95 -53.56
CA HIS A 79 -9.62 36.60 -53.06
C HIS A 79 -9.90 36.58 -51.57
N ASP A 80 -10.97 35.89 -51.21
CA ASP A 80 -11.30 35.51 -49.84
C ASP A 80 -10.08 34.83 -49.22
N ASN A 81 -9.50 35.49 -48.22
CA ASN A 81 -8.50 34.88 -47.36
C ASN A 81 -9.21 33.82 -46.51
N ILE A 82 -9.24 32.57 -46.98
CA ILE A 82 -9.35 31.45 -46.07
C ILE A 82 -7.98 31.33 -45.42
N GLU A 83 -7.82 31.97 -44.26
CA GLU A 83 -6.73 31.67 -43.34
C GLU A 83 -6.85 30.18 -42.98
N MET A 84 -6.09 29.32 -43.65
CA MET A 84 -5.74 28.02 -43.09
C MET A 84 -4.87 28.34 -41.87
N GLN A 85 -5.52 28.36 -40.72
CA GLN A 85 -4.86 28.27 -39.43
C GLN A 85 -3.97 27.02 -39.47
N ASP A 86 -2.68 27.23 -39.68
CA ASP A 86 -1.64 26.21 -39.55
C ASP A 86 -1.60 25.82 -38.06
N SER A 87 -2.55 24.97 -37.69
CA SER A 87 -2.66 24.41 -36.36
C SER A 87 -1.64 23.30 -36.32
N ALA A 88 -0.52 23.58 -35.65
CA ALA A 88 0.50 22.60 -35.35
C ALA A 88 -0.19 21.28 -34.91
N PRO A 89 0.25 20.12 -35.42
CA PRO A 89 -0.38 18.85 -35.08
C PRO A 89 -0.44 18.70 -33.55
N PRO A 90 -1.54 18.16 -32.99
CA PRO A 90 -1.72 18.08 -31.54
C PRO A 90 -0.52 17.36 -30.92
N ASP A 91 0.03 17.94 -29.85
CA ASP A 91 1.17 17.37 -29.13
C ASP A 91 0.71 16.09 -28.43
N TYR A 92 0.87 14.97 -29.13
CA TYR A 92 0.52 13.64 -28.67
C TYR A 92 1.30 13.25 -27.41
N THR A 93 2.52 13.79 -27.26
CA THR A 93 3.39 13.56 -26.10
C THR A 93 2.68 13.94 -24.79
N GLN A 94 2.03 15.11 -24.76
CA GLN A 94 1.32 15.59 -23.58
C GLN A 94 0.10 14.73 -23.24
N ALA A 95 -0.66 14.28 -24.24
CA ALA A 95 -1.81 13.40 -24.02
C ALA A 95 -1.39 12.00 -23.49
N PHE A 96 -0.26 11.47 -23.96
CA PHE A 96 0.32 10.22 -23.44
C PHE A 96 0.86 10.38 -22.01
N GLU A 97 1.52 11.51 -21.70
CA GLU A 97 2.01 11.84 -20.37
C GLU A 97 0.86 12.02 -19.36
N ASP A 98 -0.20 12.72 -19.75
CA ASP A 98 -1.40 12.90 -18.94
C ASP A 98 -2.07 11.55 -18.65
N MET A 99 -2.27 10.69 -19.66
CA MET A 99 -2.83 9.35 -19.48
C MET A 99 -2.00 8.48 -18.53
N ASN A 100 -0.67 8.51 -18.64
CA ASN A 100 0.21 7.78 -17.73
C ASN A 100 0.12 8.32 -16.29
N CYS A 101 0.07 9.66 -16.13
CA CYS A 101 -0.10 10.31 -14.84
C CYS A 101 -1.43 9.91 -14.16
N PHE A 102 -2.54 9.91 -14.91
CA PHE A 102 -3.84 9.46 -14.39
C PHE A 102 -3.80 7.98 -13.98
N SER A 103 -3.18 7.10 -14.77
CA SER A 103 -3.03 5.68 -14.47
C SER A 103 -2.25 5.45 -13.18
N GLU A 104 -1.09 6.09 -13.03
CA GLU A 104 -0.25 6.03 -11.81
C GLU A 104 -1.03 6.47 -10.56
N ALA A 105 -1.80 7.57 -10.66
CA ALA A 105 -2.62 8.05 -9.55
C ALA A 105 -3.76 7.09 -9.18
N VAL A 106 -4.34 6.38 -10.15
CA VAL A 106 -5.35 5.35 -9.90
C VAL A 106 -4.72 4.13 -9.22
N ILE A 107 -3.58 3.65 -9.72
CA ILE A 107 -2.84 2.52 -9.15
C ILE A 107 -2.42 2.83 -7.70
N ARG A 108 -1.90 4.04 -7.45
CA ARG A 108 -1.51 4.48 -6.11
C ARG A 108 -2.69 4.51 -5.14
N ARG A 109 -3.84 5.06 -5.55
CA ARG A 109 -5.05 5.08 -4.70
C ARG A 109 -5.55 3.68 -4.37
N ALA A 110 -5.50 2.75 -5.34
CA ALA A 110 -5.86 1.36 -5.11
C ALA A 110 -4.88 0.68 -4.13
N PHE A 111 -3.58 0.94 -4.29
CA PHE A 111 -2.55 0.48 -3.36
C PHE A 111 -2.78 0.99 -1.93
N VAL A 112 -2.92 2.31 -1.75
CA VAL A 112 -3.16 2.92 -0.43
C VAL A 112 -4.40 2.31 0.22
N ARG A 113 -5.51 2.20 -0.52
CA ARG A 113 -6.74 1.56 -0.03
C ARG A 113 -6.48 0.13 0.44
N LYS A 114 -5.72 -0.65 -0.33
CA LYS A 114 -5.40 -2.05 -0.03
C LYS A 114 -4.55 -2.17 1.24
N VAL A 115 -3.55 -1.32 1.41
CA VAL A 115 -2.70 -1.27 2.62
C VAL A 115 -3.54 -0.95 3.85
N TYR A 116 -4.30 0.15 3.84
CA TYR A 116 -5.09 0.56 5.01
C TYR A 116 -6.22 -0.41 5.35
N LEU A 117 -6.86 -1.02 4.35
CA LEU A 117 -7.86 -2.07 4.60
C LEU A 117 -7.21 -3.28 5.28
N THR A 118 -6.04 -3.72 4.78
CA THR A 118 -5.27 -4.80 5.40
C THR A 118 -4.92 -4.45 6.84
N LEU A 119 -4.39 -3.25 7.08
CA LEU A 119 -4.04 -2.75 8.41
C LEU A 119 -5.22 -2.77 9.38
N VAL A 120 -6.39 -2.26 8.97
CA VAL A 120 -7.60 -2.25 9.81
C VAL A 120 -8.01 -3.67 10.19
N VAL A 121 -7.96 -4.62 9.25
CA VAL A 121 -8.24 -6.03 9.54
C VAL A 121 -7.25 -6.59 10.56
N GLN A 122 -5.95 -6.28 10.42
CA GLN A 122 -4.94 -6.73 11.38
C GLN A 122 -5.19 -6.18 12.78
N LEU A 123 -5.51 -4.88 12.90
CA LEU A 123 -5.80 -4.24 14.18
C LEU A 123 -7.07 -4.79 14.82
N LEU A 124 -8.14 -5.05 14.05
CA LEU A 124 -9.37 -5.64 14.57
C LEU A 124 -9.16 -7.04 15.14
N ILE A 125 -8.42 -7.89 14.43
CA ILE A 125 -8.05 -9.24 14.92
C ILE A 125 -7.26 -9.11 16.23
N THR A 126 -6.28 -8.20 16.26
CA THR A 126 -5.42 -7.97 17.43
C THR A 126 -6.22 -7.51 18.64
N VAL A 127 -7.13 -6.54 18.47
CA VAL A 127 -8.03 -6.08 19.53
C VAL A 127 -8.93 -7.22 20.01
N GLY A 128 -9.48 -8.03 19.09
CA GLY A 128 -10.28 -9.20 19.45
C GLY A 128 -9.53 -10.19 20.33
N ILE A 129 -8.26 -10.49 20.00
CA ILE A 129 -7.40 -11.37 20.79
C ILE A 129 -7.09 -10.75 22.15
N ILE A 130 -6.70 -9.47 22.21
CA ILE A 130 -6.44 -8.76 23.47
C ILE A 130 -7.68 -8.79 24.37
N CYS A 131 -8.87 -8.51 23.83
CA CYS A 131 -10.13 -8.61 24.55
C CYS A 131 -10.37 -10.02 25.12
N ALA A 132 -10.09 -11.07 24.33
CA ALA A 132 -10.21 -12.45 24.83
C ALA A 132 -9.29 -12.70 26.03
N PHE A 133 -8.03 -12.26 25.98
CA PHE A 133 -7.08 -12.41 27.10
C PHE A 133 -7.46 -11.61 28.35
N ILE A 134 -8.12 -10.45 28.19
CA ILE A 134 -8.48 -9.57 29.30
C ILE A 134 -9.79 -10.00 29.98
N TYR A 135 -10.82 -10.33 29.19
CA TYR A 135 -12.17 -10.58 29.68
C TYR A 135 -12.47 -12.06 29.95
N TRP A 136 -11.70 -12.99 29.40
CA TRP A 136 -11.84 -14.40 29.72
C TRP A 136 -10.93 -14.79 30.90
N ASP A 137 -11.50 -14.89 32.10
CA ASP A 137 -10.76 -15.16 33.34
C ASP A 137 -9.85 -16.39 33.29
N THR A 138 -10.32 -17.49 32.70
CA THR A 138 -9.54 -18.73 32.57
C THR A 138 -8.29 -18.50 31.72
N LEU A 139 -8.45 -17.86 30.56
CA LEU A 139 -7.34 -17.54 29.66
C LEU A 139 -6.36 -16.55 30.32
N ARG A 140 -6.89 -15.52 31.00
CA ARG A 140 -6.09 -14.53 31.72
C ARG A 140 -5.22 -15.15 32.80
N LYS A 141 -5.80 -16.03 33.63
CA LYS A 141 -5.09 -16.74 34.70
C LYS A 141 -4.05 -17.71 34.13
N TRP A 142 -4.40 -18.44 33.09
CA TRP A 142 -3.49 -19.35 32.39
C TRP A 142 -2.28 -18.61 31.81
N ALA A 143 -2.50 -17.49 31.12
CA ALA A 143 -1.44 -16.69 30.52
C ALA A 143 -0.45 -16.16 31.57
N ARG A 144 -0.95 -15.67 32.71
CA ARG A 144 -0.10 -15.22 33.84
C ARG A 144 0.72 -16.37 34.44
N GLY A 145 0.17 -17.57 34.49
CA GLY A 145 0.86 -18.77 35.01
C GLY A 145 1.86 -19.41 34.03
N THR A 146 1.87 -18.97 32.77
CA THR A 146 2.59 -19.65 31.67
C THR A 146 3.54 -18.69 30.96
N PRO A 147 4.61 -18.19 31.61
CA PRO A 147 5.47 -17.15 31.04
C PRO A 147 6.22 -17.60 29.77
N TRP A 148 6.48 -18.90 29.60
CA TRP A 148 7.12 -19.43 28.40
C TRP A 148 6.30 -19.16 27.14
N PHE A 149 4.96 -19.07 27.25
CA PHE A 149 4.08 -18.79 26.13
C PHE A 149 4.40 -17.42 25.52
N THR A 150 4.54 -16.38 26.34
CA THR A 150 4.92 -15.04 25.90
C THR A 150 6.26 -15.04 25.18
N TYR A 151 7.29 -15.70 25.74
CA TYR A 151 8.61 -15.78 25.09
C TYR A 151 8.58 -16.57 23.77
N ALA A 152 7.77 -17.64 23.70
CA ALA A 152 7.58 -18.41 22.48
C ALA A 152 6.89 -17.59 21.39
N MET A 153 5.82 -16.85 21.73
CA MET A 153 5.14 -15.95 20.79
C MET A 153 6.07 -14.82 20.34
N MET A 154 6.89 -14.27 21.25
CA MET A 154 7.89 -13.24 20.90
C MET A 154 8.91 -13.75 19.88
N ALA A 155 9.44 -14.96 20.09
CA ALA A 155 10.35 -15.59 19.13
C ALA A 155 9.67 -15.87 17.78
N ALA A 156 8.42 -16.36 17.79
CA ALA A 156 7.64 -16.63 16.59
C ALA A 156 7.32 -15.35 15.80
N THR A 157 6.90 -14.27 16.47
CA THR A 157 6.73 -12.94 15.88
C THR A 157 8.01 -12.50 15.19
N LEU A 158 9.16 -12.58 15.89
CA LEU A 158 10.44 -12.13 15.34
C LEU A 158 10.79 -12.88 14.05
N VAL A 159 10.62 -14.20 14.03
CA VAL A 159 10.83 -15.02 12.83
C VAL A 159 9.90 -14.58 11.69
N LEU A 160 8.62 -14.34 11.97
CA LEU A 160 7.65 -13.91 10.97
C LEU A 160 7.97 -12.51 10.41
N ILE A 161 8.41 -11.58 11.25
CA ILE A 161 8.89 -10.26 10.82
C ILE A 161 10.08 -10.41 9.88
N VAL A 162 11.07 -11.23 10.23
CA VAL A 162 12.27 -11.47 9.40
C VAL A 162 11.86 -12.09 8.06
N VAL A 163 10.99 -13.10 8.06
CA VAL A 163 10.51 -13.74 6.81
C VAL A 163 9.78 -12.73 5.93
N LEU A 164 8.84 -11.94 6.47
CA LEU A 164 8.09 -10.95 5.69
C LEU A 164 8.97 -9.77 5.21
N SER A 165 10.02 -9.42 5.96
CA SER A 165 10.93 -8.31 5.63
C SER A 165 12.02 -8.70 4.64
N CYS A 166 12.58 -9.91 4.76
CA CYS A 166 13.72 -10.35 3.96
C CYS A 166 13.32 -11.24 2.77
N CYS A 167 12.18 -11.95 2.82
CA CYS A 167 11.77 -12.87 1.76
C CYS A 167 10.72 -12.23 0.84
N GLY A 168 11.18 -11.54 -0.21
CA GLY A 168 10.32 -10.90 -1.22
C GLY A 168 9.35 -11.86 -1.92
N ASP A 169 9.77 -13.11 -2.17
CA ASP A 169 8.92 -14.14 -2.76
C ASP A 169 7.69 -14.46 -1.90
N VAL A 170 7.86 -14.52 -0.58
CA VAL A 170 6.77 -14.84 0.37
C VAL A 170 5.75 -13.71 0.40
N ARG A 171 6.21 -12.46 0.46
CA ARG A 171 5.30 -11.30 0.58
C ARG A 171 4.63 -10.89 -0.72
N ARG A 172 5.16 -11.29 -1.89
CA ARG A 172 4.62 -10.94 -3.21
C ARG A 172 3.73 -12.03 -3.83
N LYS A 173 3.93 -13.31 -3.49
CA LYS A 173 3.17 -14.43 -4.09
C LYS A 173 1.85 -14.71 -3.36
N VAL A 174 0.76 -14.74 -4.11
CA VAL A 174 -0.55 -15.22 -3.62
C VAL A 174 -0.60 -16.75 -3.71
N PRO A 175 -1.15 -17.47 -2.70
CA PRO A 175 -1.78 -16.98 -1.48
C PRO A 175 -0.83 -16.83 -0.28
N LEU A 176 0.47 -17.12 -0.44
CA LEU A 176 1.45 -17.14 0.65
C LEU A 176 1.50 -15.82 1.42
N ASN A 177 1.41 -14.70 0.72
CA ASN A 177 1.45 -13.38 1.32
C ASN A 177 0.37 -13.15 2.39
N PHE A 178 -0.88 -13.54 2.13
CA PHE A 178 -1.98 -13.42 3.08
C PHE A 178 -1.87 -14.45 4.21
N ILE A 179 -1.35 -15.65 3.92
CA ILE A 179 -1.15 -16.69 4.94
C ILE A 179 -0.11 -16.25 5.96
N PHE A 180 1.07 -15.81 5.50
CA PHE A 180 2.14 -15.36 6.40
C PHE A 180 1.76 -14.07 7.14
N LEU A 181 1.07 -13.13 6.47
CA LEU A 181 0.59 -11.92 7.13
C LEU A 181 -0.46 -12.24 8.20
N GLY A 182 -1.41 -13.13 7.91
CA GLY A 182 -2.42 -13.58 8.88
C GLY A 182 -1.80 -14.33 10.05
N LEU A 183 -0.84 -15.21 9.79
CA LEU A 183 -0.09 -15.92 10.83
C LEU A 183 0.68 -14.93 11.72
N PHE A 184 1.33 -13.93 11.12
CA PHE A 184 1.97 -12.84 11.84
C PHE A 184 0.98 -12.10 12.74
N THR A 185 -0.16 -11.67 12.20
CA THR A 185 -1.17 -10.93 12.99
C THR A 185 -1.73 -11.74 14.14
N ILE A 186 -2.02 -13.03 13.94
CA ILE A 186 -2.50 -13.89 15.02
C ILE A 186 -1.42 -14.08 16.08
N THR A 187 -0.18 -14.40 15.66
CA THR A 187 0.95 -14.60 16.59
C THR A 187 1.24 -13.34 17.39
N GLU A 188 1.24 -12.18 16.75
CA GLU A 188 1.44 -10.91 17.42
C GLU A 188 0.27 -10.55 18.34
N GLY A 189 -0.97 -10.78 17.91
CA GLY A 189 -2.13 -10.61 18.78
C GLY A 189 -2.07 -11.50 20.02
N LEU A 190 -1.60 -12.75 19.89
CA LEU A 190 -1.36 -13.65 21.02
C LEU A 190 -0.24 -13.15 21.94
N LEU A 191 0.86 -12.64 21.38
CA LEU A 191 1.94 -12.00 22.14
C LEU A 191 1.39 -10.82 22.96
N LEU A 192 0.72 -9.87 22.30
CA LEU A 192 0.15 -8.68 22.94
C LEU A 192 -0.93 -9.05 23.96
N GLY A 193 -1.80 -10.01 23.65
CA GLY A 193 -2.77 -10.57 24.59
C GLY A 193 -2.09 -11.09 25.85
N SER A 194 -1.00 -11.85 25.70
CA SER A 194 -0.23 -12.37 26.84
C SER A 194 0.50 -11.30 27.65
N VAL A 195 0.88 -10.17 27.04
CA VAL A 195 1.50 -9.03 27.75
C VAL A 195 0.46 -8.19 28.49
N THR A 196 -0.69 -7.93 27.85
CA THR A 196 -1.74 -7.06 28.40
C THR A 196 -2.40 -7.63 29.66
N VAL A 197 -2.33 -8.95 29.91
CA VAL A 197 -2.85 -9.54 31.16
C VAL A 197 -2.15 -9.01 32.41
N PHE A 198 -0.96 -8.43 32.30
CA PHE A 198 -0.22 -7.80 33.41
C PHE A 198 -0.69 -6.38 33.73
N TYR A 199 -1.55 -5.80 32.89
CA TYR A 199 -2.15 -4.49 33.08
C TYR A 199 -3.60 -4.60 33.57
N SER A 200 -4.15 -3.50 34.08
CA SER A 200 -5.58 -3.40 34.37
C SER A 200 -6.36 -3.24 33.06
N ALA A 201 -7.56 -3.82 32.99
CA ALA A 201 -8.41 -3.76 31.79
C ALA A 201 -8.71 -2.31 31.38
N GLU A 202 -8.93 -1.44 32.37
CA GLU A 202 -9.14 -0.02 32.15
C GLU A 202 -7.91 0.67 31.53
N ALA A 203 -6.70 0.38 32.03
CA ALA A 203 -5.47 0.93 31.46
C ALA A 203 -5.28 0.48 30.00
N VAL A 204 -5.56 -0.79 29.69
CA VAL A 204 -5.47 -1.29 28.31
C VAL A 204 -6.47 -0.58 27.40
N LEU A 205 -7.71 -0.39 27.85
CA LEU A 205 -8.73 0.29 27.05
C LEU A 205 -8.36 1.75 26.76
N TRP A 206 -7.84 2.48 27.77
CA TRP A 206 -7.31 3.84 27.57
C TRP A 206 -6.14 3.86 26.59
N ALA A 207 -5.21 2.90 26.68
CA ALA A 207 -4.08 2.81 25.76
C ALA A 207 -4.51 2.53 24.32
N VAL A 208 -5.47 1.61 24.10
CA VAL A 208 -6.05 1.34 22.78
C VAL A 208 -6.70 2.60 22.20
N GLY A 209 -7.52 3.30 22.98
CA GLY A 209 -8.19 4.53 22.55
C GLY A 209 -7.21 5.65 22.21
N ALA A 210 -6.21 5.87 23.07
CA ALA A 210 -5.18 6.88 22.85
C ALA A 210 -4.33 6.57 21.60
N THR A 211 -3.95 5.30 21.41
CA THR A 211 -3.19 4.88 20.22
C THR A 211 -4.00 5.07 18.95
N ALA A 212 -5.26 4.65 18.93
CA ALA A 212 -6.14 4.84 17.77
C ALA A 212 -6.25 6.34 17.39
N LEU A 213 -6.42 7.21 18.39
CA LEU A 213 -6.48 8.66 18.18
C LEU A 213 -5.17 9.21 17.63
N VAL A 214 -4.03 8.88 18.26
CA VAL A 214 -2.70 9.36 17.85
C VAL A 214 -2.35 8.86 16.45
N SER A 215 -2.49 7.56 16.18
CA SER A 215 -2.18 6.97 14.88
C SER A 215 -3.07 7.51 13.77
N PHE A 216 -4.36 7.73 14.03
CA PHE A 216 -5.27 8.34 13.06
C PHE A 216 -4.91 9.80 12.78
N ALA A 217 -4.67 10.60 13.83
CA ALA A 217 -4.29 12.00 13.68
C ALA A 217 -2.97 12.17 12.93
N LEU A 218 -1.96 11.35 13.24
CA LEU A 218 -0.67 11.36 12.57
C LEU A 218 -0.76 10.88 11.11
N SER A 219 -1.58 9.86 10.82
CA SER A 219 -1.84 9.44 9.45
C SER A 219 -2.49 10.56 8.63
N LEU A 220 -3.49 11.24 9.19
CA LEU A 220 -4.13 12.41 8.56
C LEU A 220 -3.14 13.55 8.34
N PHE A 221 -2.29 13.83 9.34
CA PHE A 221 -1.25 14.83 9.23
C PHE A 221 -0.25 14.47 8.12
N ALA A 222 0.23 13.23 8.08
CA ALA A 222 1.15 12.75 7.06
C ALA A 222 0.56 12.87 5.64
N MET A 223 -0.73 12.59 5.48
CA MET A 223 -1.46 12.75 4.21
C MET A 223 -1.60 14.20 3.73
N GLN A 224 -1.61 15.16 4.64
CA GLN A 224 -1.80 16.58 4.34
C GLN A 224 -0.50 17.39 4.37
N SER A 225 0.55 16.82 4.97
CA SER A 225 1.83 17.49 5.16
C SER A 225 2.54 17.68 3.83
N LYS A 226 3.07 18.90 3.63
CA LYS A 226 3.95 19.24 2.51
C LYS A 226 5.42 18.97 2.82
N TRP A 227 5.73 18.67 4.08
CA TRP A 227 7.10 18.44 4.56
C TRP A 227 7.47 16.98 4.30
N ASP A 228 8.61 16.77 3.66
CA ASP A 228 9.15 15.44 3.38
C ASP A 228 9.93 14.92 4.59
N PHE A 229 9.28 14.12 5.45
CA PHE A 229 9.95 13.51 6.60
C PHE A 229 10.82 12.31 6.20
N THR A 230 10.60 11.74 5.00
CA THR A 230 11.37 10.58 4.51
C THR A 230 12.84 10.92 4.25
N ALA A 231 13.14 12.19 3.97
CA ALA A 231 14.50 12.72 3.84
C ALA A 231 15.32 12.58 5.13
N ALA A 232 14.68 12.54 6.31
CA ALA A 232 15.34 12.37 7.60
C ALA A 232 15.56 10.88 8.00
N SER A 233 15.27 9.94 7.10
CA SER A 233 15.39 8.49 7.34
C SER A 233 16.74 8.07 7.92
N GLY A 234 17.86 8.63 7.44
CA GLY A 234 19.20 8.36 7.96
C GLY A 234 19.37 8.75 9.44
N SER A 235 18.84 9.91 9.84
CA SER A 235 18.90 10.39 11.23
C SER A 235 18.02 9.54 12.16
N ILE A 236 16.88 9.08 11.65
CA ILE A 236 15.91 8.29 12.40
C ILE A 236 16.43 6.87 12.71
N TRP A 237 17.27 6.33 11.83
CA TRP A 237 17.99 5.08 12.10
C TRP A 237 18.95 5.21 13.31
N ALA A 238 19.70 6.32 13.38
CA ALA A 238 20.58 6.60 14.52
C ALA A 238 19.80 6.81 15.84
N ILE A 239 18.67 7.52 15.77
CA ILE A 239 17.78 7.73 16.92
C ILE A 239 17.20 6.39 17.41
N CYS A 240 16.83 5.48 16.51
CA CYS A 240 16.33 4.16 16.87
C CYS A 240 17.37 3.34 17.63
N TRP A 241 18.61 3.26 17.15
CA TRP A 241 19.69 2.58 17.87
C TRP A 241 20.02 3.22 19.22
N THR A 242 19.89 4.54 19.30
CA THR A 242 20.02 5.27 20.57
C THR A 242 18.91 4.87 21.54
N LEU A 243 17.66 4.78 21.06
CA LEU A 243 16.52 4.35 21.87
C LEU A 243 16.67 2.90 22.33
N VAL A 244 17.13 1.98 21.47
CA VAL A 244 17.43 0.59 21.83
C VAL A 244 18.49 0.52 22.93
N SER A 245 19.59 1.26 22.76
CA SER A 245 20.68 1.33 23.75
C SER A 245 20.20 1.90 25.09
N PHE A 246 19.34 2.93 25.05
CA PHE A 246 18.72 3.50 26.24
C PHE A 246 17.76 2.50 26.92
N GLY A 247 17.00 1.72 26.15
CA GLY A 247 16.16 0.64 26.68
C GLY A 247 16.97 -0.43 27.42
N LEU A 248 18.13 -0.80 26.90
CA LEU A 248 19.06 -1.72 27.60
C LEU A 248 19.56 -1.12 28.92
N LEU A 249 19.91 0.17 28.92
CA LEU A 249 20.28 0.90 30.14
C LEU A 249 19.12 0.91 31.16
N CYS A 250 17.88 1.16 30.72
CA CYS A 250 16.70 1.09 31.59
C CYS A 250 16.52 -0.31 32.20
N ALA A 251 16.77 -1.38 31.44
CA ALA A 251 16.68 -2.75 31.92
C ALA A 251 17.71 -3.06 33.03
N ILE A 252 18.91 -2.47 32.96
CA ILE A 252 19.96 -2.60 34.00
C ILE A 252 19.63 -1.75 35.23
N LEU A 253 19.25 -0.48 35.03
CA LEU A 253 19.04 0.48 36.13
C LEU A 253 17.68 0.33 36.83
N ARG A 254 16.69 -0.30 36.17
CA ARG A 254 15.37 -0.66 36.71
C ARG A 254 14.62 0.48 37.44
N SER A 255 14.78 1.72 36.98
CA SER A 255 14.12 2.89 37.56
C SER A 255 12.79 3.20 36.87
N GLN A 256 11.73 3.41 37.64
CA GLN A 256 10.41 3.79 37.13
C GLN A 256 10.45 5.08 36.29
N TYR A 257 11.16 6.11 36.77
CA TYR A 257 11.27 7.37 36.04
C TYR A 257 11.95 7.19 34.68
N LEU A 258 12.98 6.33 34.61
CA LEU A 258 13.65 6.03 33.34
C LEU A 258 12.71 5.30 32.37
N TYR A 259 11.87 4.38 32.85
CA TYR A 259 10.88 3.73 32.01
C TYR A 259 9.80 4.69 31.50
N ILE A 260 9.36 5.68 32.30
CA ILE A 260 8.42 6.72 31.85
C ILE A 260 9.05 7.59 30.75
N VAL A 261 10.31 8.00 30.94
CA VAL A 261 11.06 8.77 29.94
C VAL A 261 11.26 7.94 28.67
N TYR A 262 11.63 6.67 28.82
CA TYR A 262 11.78 5.73 27.70
C TYR A 262 10.48 5.56 26.91
N ALA A 263 9.36 5.32 27.59
CA ALA A 263 8.06 5.17 26.95
C ALA A 263 7.62 6.45 26.24
N SER A 264 7.90 7.62 26.82
CA SER A 264 7.59 8.93 26.23
C SER A 264 8.42 9.19 24.97
N LEU A 265 9.74 8.96 25.02
CA LEU A 265 10.64 9.09 23.87
C LEU A 265 10.30 8.07 22.78
N GLY A 266 10.03 6.82 23.17
CA GLY A 266 9.62 5.77 22.24
C GLY A 266 8.32 6.13 21.52
N THR A 267 7.30 6.59 22.25
CA THR A 267 6.04 7.05 21.65
C THR A 267 6.28 8.14 20.61
N LEU A 268 7.14 9.13 20.91
CA LEU A 268 7.47 10.21 19.99
C LEU A 268 8.22 9.70 18.75
N VAL A 269 9.23 8.85 18.93
CA VAL A 269 10.04 8.31 17.82
C VAL A 269 9.19 7.46 16.89
N PHE A 270 8.39 6.52 17.43
CA PHE A 270 7.52 5.67 16.61
C PHE A 270 6.34 6.45 15.99
N SER A 271 5.92 7.56 16.59
CA SER A 271 5.00 8.51 15.94
C SER A 271 5.60 9.14 14.68
N ILE A 272 6.91 9.46 14.69
CA ILE A 272 7.60 9.96 13.50
C ILE A 272 7.75 8.85 12.45
N TYR A 273 8.07 7.62 12.86
CA TYR A 273 8.07 6.46 11.94
C TYR A 273 6.72 6.27 11.25
N LEU A 274 5.61 6.33 12.00
CA LEU A 274 4.27 6.20 11.42
C LEU A 274 3.98 7.28 10.37
N VAL A 275 4.42 8.53 10.60
CA VAL A 275 4.33 9.61 9.62
C VAL A 275 5.16 9.31 8.38
N MET A 276 6.41 8.86 8.55
CA MET A 276 7.28 8.50 7.43
C MET A 276 6.73 7.34 6.61
N ASP A 277 6.29 6.26 7.26
CA ASP A 277 5.75 5.08 6.59
C ASP A 277 4.47 5.42 5.85
N THR A 278 3.62 6.26 6.44
CA THR A 278 2.46 6.81 5.74
C THR A 278 2.88 7.60 4.49
N GLN A 279 3.91 8.44 4.58
CA GLN A 279 4.41 9.20 3.42
C GLN A 279 5.02 8.30 2.34
N LEU A 280 5.75 7.24 2.72
CA LEU A 280 6.30 6.25 1.80
C LEU A 280 5.20 5.49 1.03
N ILE A 281 4.05 5.28 1.65
CA ILE A 281 2.88 4.60 1.07
C ILE A 281 2.13 5.52 0.09
N LEU A 282 1.95 6.78 0.46
CA LEU A 282 1.27 7.77 -0.40
C LEU A 282 2.08 8.08 -1.66
N GLY A 283 3.42 8.04 -1.57
CA GLY A 283 4.31 8.43 -2.66
C GLY A 283 4.13 9.91 -3.05
N GLY A 284 4.74 10.33 -4.18
CA GLY A 284 4.58 11.68 -4.72
C GLY A 284 5.90 12.34 -5.11
N LYS A 285 6.02 13.66 -4.87
CA LYS A 285 7.21 14.50 -5.20
C LYS A 285 8.47 14.18 -4.37
N HIS A 286 8.42 13.14 -3.55
CA HIS A 286 9.43 12.73 -2.59
C HIS A 286 10.19 11.54 -3.17
N LYS A 287 11.50 11.48 -2.96
CA LYS A 287 12.41 10.57 -3.68
C LYS A 287 12.15 9.07 -3.40
N TYR A 288 11.38 8.75 -2.36
CA TYR A 288 11.13 7.39 -1.89
C TYR A 288 9.64 7.05 -1.96
N SER A 289 9.29 5.98 -2.68
CA SER A 289 7.94 5.41 -2.68
C SER A 289 8.01 3.89 -2.70
N ILE A 290 7.09 3.24 -1.99
CA ILE A 290 6.97 1.78 -2.01
C ILE A 290 6.28 1.36 -3.32
N SER A 291 6.78 0.29 -3.94
CA SER A 291 6.14 -0.29 -5.12
C SER A 291 4.75 -0.83 -4.76
N PRO A 292 3.71 -0.62 -5.59
CA PRO A 292 2.36 -1.14 -5.32
C PRO A 292 2.28 -2.65 -5.04
N GLU A 293 3.27 -3.42 -5.50
CA GLU A 293 3.40 -4.86 -5.26
C GLU A 293 3.78 -5.21 -3.81
N GLU A 294 4.26 -4.24 -3.04
CA GLU A 294 4.75 -4.42 -1.67
C GLU A 294 3.75 -3.98 -0.59
N TYR A 295 2.45 -4.01 -0.90
CA TYR A 295 1.39 -3.59 0.03
C TYR A 295 1.39 -4.38 1.35
N ILE A 296 1.85 -5.64 1.34
CA ILE A 296 2.00 -6.48 2.53
C ILE A 296 3.11 -5.95 3.44
N PHE A 297 4.22 -5.53 2.85
CA PHE A 297 5.34 -4.95 3.59
C PHE A 297 4.97 -3.57 4.17
N ALA A 298 4.28 -2.76 3.37
CA ALA A 298 3.73 -1.48 3.83
C ALA A 298 2.74 -1.64 4.99
N ALA A 299 1.80 -2.59 4.88
CA ALA A 299 0.84 -2.87 5.95
C ALA A 299 1.53 -3.42 7.22
N LEU A 300 2.54 -4.28 7.06
CA LEU A 300 3.36 -4.81 8.16
C LEU A 300 4.03 -3.67 8.93
N ASN A 301 4.69 -2.73 8.26
CA ASN A 301 5.40 -1.64 8.94
C ASN A 301 4.45 -0.69 9.67
N LEU A 302 3.36 -0.24 9.01
CA LEU A 302 2.34 0.58 9.68
C LEU A 302 1.74 -0.13 10.89
N TYR A 303 1.51 -1.45 10.79
CA TYR A 303 1.02 -2.23 11.91
C TYR A 303 2.03 -2.26 13.07
N LEU A 304 3.31 -2.54 12.79
CA LEU A 304 4.36 -2.57 13.81
C LEU A 304 4.55 -1.21 14.50
N ASP A 305 4.46 -0.10 13.77
CA ASP A 305 4.50 1.24 14.34
C ASP A 305 3.33 1.48 15.30
N ILE A 306 2.10 1.15 14.88
CA ILE A 306 0.90 1.33 15.71
C ILE A 306 0.97 0.45 16.97
N ILE A 307 1.38 -0.80 16.84
CA ILE A 307 1.54 -1.71 17.99
C ILE A 307 2.63 -1.23 18.94
N THR A 308 3.73 -0.68 18.41
CA THR A 308 4.80 -0.16 19.26
C THR A 308 4.37 1.10 20.00
N ILE A 309 3.66 2.02 19.33
CA ILE A 309 3.02 3.17 19.98
C ILE A 309 2.05 2.69 21.07
N PHE A 310 1.24 1.66 20.81
CA PHE A 310 0.35 1.07 21.80
C PHE A 310 1.09 0.56 23.04
N LEU A 311 2.17 -0.22 22.87
CA LEU A 311 2.94 -0.75 23.99
C LEU A 311 3.60 0.37 24.80
N MET A 312 4.11 1.41 24.15
CA MET A 312 4.73 2.56 24.83
C MET A 312 3.69 3.38 25.61
N ILE A 313 2.53 3.65 25.03
CA ILE A 313 1.42 4.35 25.72
C ILE A 313 0.88 3.48 26.87
N LEU A 314 0.73 2.17 26.67
CA LEU A 314 0.29 1.23 27.70
C LEU A 314 1.27 1.21 28.88
N GLN A 315 2.59 1.20 28.60
CA GLN A 315 3.61 1.29 29.63
C GLN A 315 3.54 2.62 30.39
N LEU A 316 3.35 3.74 29.69
CA LEU A 316 3.22 5.06 30.30
C LEU A 316 2.00 5.12 31.24
N ILE A 317 0.84 4.65 30.79
CA ILE A 317 -0.38 4.61 31.63
C ILE A 317 -0.20 3.67 32.82
N GLY A 318 0.45 2.51 32.62
CA GLY A 318 0.71 1.54 33.67
C GLY A 318 1.70 2.00 34.74
N LEU A 319 2.64 2.89 34.40
CA LEU A 319 3.64 3.44 35.33
C LEU A 319 3.23 4.77 35.99
N SER A 320 2.19 5.43 35.47
CA SER A 320 1.70 6.73 35.97
C SER A 320 0.52 6.61 36.92
N ARG A 321 0.12 5.38 37.25
CA ARG A 321 -0.95 5.03 38.18
C ARG A 321 -0.38 4.22 39.33
#